data_AF-A0A1G5I7D3-F1
#
_entry.id   AF-A0A1G5I7D3-F1
#
_cell.length_a   1.000
_cell.length_b   1.000
_cell.length_c   1.000
_cell.angle_alpha   90.00
_cell.angle_beta   90.00
_cell.angle_gamma   90.00
#
_symmetry.space_group_name_H-M   'P 1'
#
loop_
_entity.id
_entity.type
_entity.pdbx_description
1 polymer ?
#
loop_
_entity_poly.entity_id
_entity_poly.type
_entity_poly.pdbx_seq_one_letter_code
_entity_poly.pdbx_strand_id
1 'polypeptide(L)'
;MSTYTSKLRLKLPAFTDEVENTIRDLGENFEKLDRNADDFATDIPTQGDYAQNIMIRNANCVYGSYYGWVNTRTGKAAPQWTSVHSYQNGDYIVPTVDNGHVYRCVQSGYSGYREPVFPISEGIEFEDLRATNGWAASTYYQKNDMVLPSVDNGRYYLCIQAGESGDQEPVWAVTDGTTTYDKNAVWASHRIAKWKEIGAAAWFRPFGKIE
;
A
#
# COMPACT_ATOMS: atom_id res chain seq x y z
N MET A 1 16.78 48.72 5.91
CA MET A 1 17.23 47.50 6.62
C MET A 1 16.00 46.66 6.88
N SER A 2 15.79 45.59 6.10
CA SER A 2 14.58 44.78 6.20
C SER A 2 14.50 44.12 7.58
N THR A 3 13.43 44.39 8.30
CA THR A 3 13.10 43.71 9.56
C THR A 3 12.42 42.37 9.24
N TYR A 4 12.54 41.39 10.13
CA TYR A 4 12.01 40.05 9.92
C TYR A 4 11.03 39.66 11.02
N THR A 5 10.02 38.85 10.70
CA THR A 5 9.15 38.25 11.73
C THR A 5 9.91 37.23 12.59
N SER A 6 9.39 36.91 13.77
CA SER A 6 10.08 36.06 14.75
C SER A 6 10.06 34.57 14.39
N LYS A 7 8.89 34.03 14.02
CA LYS A 7 8.69 32.59 13.80
C LYS A 7 9.26 32.13 12.46
N LEU A 8 8.73 32.68 11.37
CA LEU A 8 9.06 32.26 10.01
C LEU A 8 10.10 33.16 9.36
N ARG A 9 10.64 34.19 10.05
CA ARG A 9 11.62 35.12 9.48
C ARG A 9 11.17 35.66 8.12
N LEU A 10 9.89 36.04 8.03
CA LEU A 10 9.32 36.67 6.84
C LEU A 10 9.85 38.09 6.74
N LYS A 11 10.16 38.54 5.53
CA LYS A 11 10.60 39.91 5.27
C LYS A 11 9.45 40.87 5.54
N LEU A 12 9.70 41.94 6.29
CA LEU A 12 8.72 43.01 6.54
C LEU A 12 9.03 44.18 5.59
N PRO A 13 8.21 44.41 4.55
CA PRO A 13 8.40 45.54 3.66
C PRO A 13 8.18 46.86 4.41
N ALA A 14 8.97 47.89 4.07
CA ALA A 14 8.81 49.25 4.54
C ALA A 14 8.24 50.14 3.43
N PHE A 15 7.55 51.22 3.82
CA PHE A 15 7.01 52.21 2.87
C PHE A 15 8.09 52.93 2.05
N THR A 16 9.35 52.85 2.47
CA THR A 16 10.51 53.40 1.80
C THR A 16 11.13 52.46 0.77
N ASP A 17 10.67 51.21 0.69
CA ASP A 17 11.27 50.21 -0.18
C ASP A 17 10.82 50.39 -1.63
N GLU A 18 11.69 50.00 -2.57
CA GLU A 18 11.31 49.97 -3.98
C GLU A 18 10.19 48.94 -4.21
N VAL A 19 9.23 49.29 -5.08
CA VAL A 19 8.06 48.47 -5.38
C VAL A 19 8.46 47.08 -5.90
N GLU A 20 9.46 47.01 -6.79
CA GLU A 20 9.93 45.74 -7.34
C GLU A 20 10.50 44.81 -6.24
N ASN A 21 11.35 45.36 -5.36
CA ASN A 21 11.93 44.60 -4.26
C ASN A 21 10.85 44.13 -3.28
N THR A 22 9.85 44.97 -3.01
CA THR A 22 8.70 44.62 -2.18
C THR A 22 7.92 43.44 -2.77
N ILE A 23 7.63 43.45 -4.09
CA ILE A 23 6.91 42.36 -4.75
C ILE A 23 7.70 41.05 -4.65
N ARG A 24 9.02 41.09 -4.89
CA ARG A 24 9.89 39.91 -4.78
C ARG A 24 9.90 39.36 -3.35
N ASP A 25 10.06 40.24 -2.37
CA ASP A 25 10.09 39.88 -0.94
C ASP A 25 8.76 39.26 -0.48
N LEU A 26 7.63 39.78 -0.97
CA LEU A 26 6.31 39.20 -0.71
C LEU A 26 6.15 37.83 -1.38
N GLY A 27 6.65 37.65 -2.61
CA GLY A 27 6.66 36.36 -3.29
C GLY A 27 7.40 35.28 -2.49
N GLU A 28 8.60 35.58 -2.01
CA GLU A 28 9.37 34.68 -1.15
C GLU A 28 8.66 34.38 0.19
N ASN A 29 8.00 35.39 0.77
CA ASN A 29 7.20 35.19 1.98
C ASN A 29 6.02 34.25 1.74
N PHE A 30 5.29 34.41 0.64
CA PHE A 30 4.16 33.53 0.32
C PHE A 30 4.62 32.10 0.09
N GLU A 31 5.72 31.90 -0.61
CA GLU A 31 6.29 30.56 -0.79
C GLU A 31 6.72 29.93 0.55
N LYS A 32 7.28 30.73 1.46
CA LYS A 32 7.65 30.26 2.80
C LYS A 32 6.43 29.94 3.66
N LEU A 33 5.38 30.76 3.58
CA LEU A 33 4.12 30.53 4.28
C LEU A 33 3.46 29.24 3.79
N ASP A 34 3.40 29.04 2.49
CA ASP A 34 2.83 27.84 1.86
C ASP A 34 3.55 26.57 2.32
N ARG A 35 4.88 26.54 2.26
CA ARG A 35 5.70 25.40 2.75
C ARG A 35 5.59 25.14 4.26
N ASN A 36 5.11 26.11 5.04
CA ASN A 36 4.94 25.98 6.50
C ASN A 36 3.46 25.93 6.90
N ALA A 37 2.54 25.93 5.95
CA ALA A 37 1.13 25.73 6.22
C ALA A 37 0.91 24.30 6.72
N ASP A 38 -0.12 24.11 7.54
CA ASP A 38 -0.47 22.79 8.02
C ASP A 38 -1.07 21.97 6.86
N ASP A 39 -0.58 20.75 6.67
CA ASP A 39 -1.20 19.79 5.78
C ASP A 39 -2.46 19.19 6.43
N PHE A 40 -3.48 18.93 5.63
CA PHE A 40 -4.73 18.32 6.07
C PHE A 40 -5.04 17.07 5.26
N ALA A 41 -5.55 16.03 5.93
CA ALA A 41 -6.08 14.82 5.29
C ALA A 41 -7.33 14.33 6.04
N THR A 42 -8.19 13.59 5.35
CA THR A 42 -9.37 12.96 5.96
C THR A 42 -9.04 11.63 6.61
N ASP A 43 -7.95 10.98 6.17
CA ASP A 43 -7.51 9.66 6.58
C ASP A 43 -5.98 9.58 6.57
N ILE A 44 -5.43 8.50 7.13
CA ILE A 44 -3.99 8.22 7.06
C ILE A 44 -3.56 8.15 5.59
N PRO A 45 -2.50 8.87 5.17
CA PRO A 45 -2.03 8.79 3.80
C PRO A 45 -1.63 7.37 3.40
N THR A 46 -2.06 6.98 2.21
CA THR A 46 -1.75 5.68 1.59
C THR A 46 -1.00 5.84 0.28
N GLN A 47 -0.54 7.04 -0.06
CA GLN A 47 0.21 7.34 -1.28
C GLN A 47 1.16 8.51 -1.05
N GLY A 48 2.23 8.58 -1.83
CA GLY A 48 3.22 9.66 -1.76
C GLY A 48 4.45 9.32 -0.94
N ASP A 49 5.42 10.22 -0.94
CA ASP A 49 6.69 10.09 -0.23
C ASP A 49 6.74 11.11 0.90
N TYR A 50 7.01 10.65 2.11
CA TYR A 50 6.96 11.47 3.31
C TYR A 50 8.29 11.41 4.06
N ALA A 51 8.80 12.57 4.43
CA ALA A 51 9.89 12.68 5.39
C ALA A 51 9.38 12.35 6.80
N GLN A 52 10.28 11.86 7.66
CA GLN A 52 10.05 11.77 9.09
C GLN A 52 9.71 13.16 9.67
N ASN A 53 8.88 13.18 10.71
CA ASN A 53 8.40 14.36 11.42
C ASN A 53 7.41 15.26 10.65
N ILE A 54 6.96 14.84 9.45
CA ILE A 54 5.80 15.47 8.82
C ILE A 54 4.55 15.20 9.67
N MET A 55 3.78 16.26 9.94
CA MET A 55 2.51 16.19 10.63
C MET A 55 1.39 16.54 9.66
N ILE A 56 0.33 15.74 9.67
CA ILE A 56 -0.86 15.97 8.88
C ILE A 56 -2.03 16.06 9.85
N ARG A 57 -2.79 17.14 9.77
CA ARG A 57 -3.96 17.36 10.61
C ARG A 57 -5.16 16.63 10.03
N ASN A 58 -5.98 16.09 10.92
CA ASN A 58 -7.23 15.46 10.54
C ASN A 58 -8.26 16.54 10.17
N ALA A 59 -8.71 16.53 8.92
CA ALA A 59 -9.75 17.42 8.42
C ALA A 59 -11.14 17.09 8.97
N ASN A 60 -11.37 15.85 9.41
CA ASN A 60 -12.64 15.33 9.94
C ASN A 60 -12.55 15.05 11.44
N CYS A 61 -12.22 16.08 12.19
CA CYS A 61 -11.96 16.02 13.63
C CYS A 61 -13.28 15.91 14.42
N VAL A 62 -13.59 14.73 14.97
CA VAL A 62 -14.82 14.44 15.73
C VAL A 62 -14.52 13.72 17.05
N TYR A 63 -15.49 13.69 17.98
CA TYR A 63 -15.39 12.90 19.21
C TYR A 63 -15.04 11.43 18.90
N GLY A 64 -14.05 10.88 19.60
CA GLY A 64 -13.52 9.53 19.38
C GLY A 64 -12.44 9.42 18.30
N SER A 65 -12.12 10.51 17.59
CA SER A 65 -11.06 10.54 16.57
C SER A 65 -9.73 11.08 17.12
N TYR A 66 -8.78 11.35 16.22
CA TYR A 66 -7.48 11.93 16.53
C TYR A 66 -7.32 13.28 15.84
N TYR A 67 -6.58 14.19 16.46
CA TYR A 67 -6.26 15.52 15.92
C TYR A 67 -5.45 15.45 14.63
N GLY A 68 -4.64 14.41 14.46
CA GLY A 68 -3.87 14.19 13.24
C GLY A 68 -2.94 12.98 13.33
N TRP A 69 -2.01 12.93 12.38
CA TRP A 69 -1.02 11.87 12.25
C TRP A 69 0.37 12.46 12.08
N VAL A 70 1.36 11.82 12.72
CA VAL A 70 2.77 12.16 12.57
C VAL A 70 3.51 11.03 11.88
N ASN A 71 4.25 11.35 10.82
CA ASN A 71 5.12 10.38 10.18
C ASN A 71 6.36 10.15 11.03
N THR A 72 6.59 8.92 11.42
CA THR A 72 7.70 8.53 12.30
C THR A 72 8.85 7.86 11.55
N ARG A 73 8.67 7.56 10.25
CA ARG A 73 9.70 6.96 9.39
C ARG A 73 9.64 7.57 7.99
N THR A 74 10.78 8.08 7.50
CA THR A 74 10.87 8.52 6.10
C THR A 74 10.63 7.34 5.17
N GLY A 75 9.75 7.51 4.18
CA GLY A 75 9.45 6.44 3.23
C GLY A 75 8.25 6.74 2.35
N LYS A 76 7.83 5.73 1.60
CA LYS A 76 6.62 5.78 0.76
C LYS A 76 5.41 5.31 1.55
N ALA A 77 4.34 6.08 1.52
CA ALA A 77 3.03 5.64 2.00
C ALA A 77 2.36 4.74 0.96
N ALA A 78 1.79 3.64 1.42
CA ALA A 78 1.07 2.67 0.59
C ALA A 78 -0.10 2.07 1.38
N PRO A 79 -1.18 1.61 0.72
CA PRO A 79 -2.25 0.87 1.39
C PRO A 79 -1.76 -0.48 1.94
N GLN A 80 -2.48 -1.04 2.91
CA GLN A 80 -2.18 -2.37 3.42
C GLN A 80 -2.53 -3.46 2.40
N TRP A 81 -1.77 -4.55 2.42
CA TRP A 81 -2.06 -5.76 1.65
C TRP A 81 -3.46 -6.28 1.97
N THR A 82 -4.18 -6.73 0.94
CA THR A 82 -5.54 -7.27 1.03
C THR A 82 -5.57 -8.65 0.37
N SER A 83 -6.27 -9.59 1.01
CA SER A 83 -6.43 -10.98 0.55
C SER A 83 -7.29 -11.08 -0.70
N VAL A 84 -6.92 -11.95 -1.65
CA VAL A 84 -7.63 -12.22 -2.91
C VAL A 84 -8.03 -10.93 -3.62
N HIS A 85 -7.10 -9.99 -3.70
CA HIS A 85 -7.31 -8.68 -4.28
C HIS A 85 -6.52 -8.54 -5.59
N SER A 86 -7.15 -7.94 -6.61
CA SER A 86 -6.50 -7.68 -7.88
C SER A 86 -5.58 -6.47 -7.78
N TYR A 87 -4.30 -6.66 -8.02
CA TYR A 87 -3.29 -5.60 -8.11
C TYR A 87 -2.80 -5.43 -9.54
N GLN A 88 -2.49 -4.18 -9.90
CA GLN A 88 -1.91 -3.79 -11.17
C GLN A 88 -0.41 -3.52 -11.01
N ASN A 89 0.35 -3.74 -12.09
CA ASN A 89 1.75 -3.39 -12.14
C ASN A 89 1.96 -1.90 -11.79
N GLY A 90 2.82 -1.63 -10.81
CA GLY A 90 3.05 -0.31 -10.25
C GLY A 90 2.31 -0.02 -8.95
N ASP A 91 1.30 -0.81 -8.56
CA ASP A 91 0.63 -0.67 -7.27
C ASP A 91 1.60 -0.88 -6.12
N TYR A 92 1.42 -0.12 -5.04
CA TYR A 92 2.22 -0.24 -3.83
C TYR A 92 1.41 -0.82 -2.69
N ILE A 93 2.07 -1.59 -1.83
CA ILE A 93 1.50 -2.11 -0.59
C ILE A 93 2.50 -2.04 0.56
N VAL A 94 1.96 -2.03 1.78
CA VAL A 94 2.66 -2.41 3.00
C VAL A 94 2.01 -3.64 3.63
N PRO A 95 2.74 -4.42 4.44
CA PRO A 95 2.14 -5.53 5.16
C PRO A 95 1.14 -5.04 6.23
N THR A 96 0.21 -5.91 6.64
CA THR A 96 -0.76 -5.63 7.70
C THR A 96 -0.09 -5.39 9.05
N VAL A 97 1.02 -6.09 9.30
CA VAL A 97 1.93 -5.85 10.42
C VAL A 97 3.16 -5.13 9.90
N ASP A 98 3.37 -3.89 10.34
CA ASP A 98 4.50 -3.06 9.88
C ASP A 98 5.83 -3.79 10.03
N ASN A 99 6.54 -3.96 8.91
CA ASN A 99 7.86 -4.59 8.87
C ASN A 99 8.98 -3.62 8.47
N GLY A 100 8.67 -2.35 8.21
CA GLY A 100 9.66 -1.39 7.72
C GLY A 100 9.58 -1.05 6.25
N HIS A 101 9.00 -1.92 5.42
CA HIS A 101 9.22 -1.93 3.99
C HIS A 101 7.93 -1.75 3.18
N VAL A 102 8.09 -1.17 2.00
CA VAL A 102 7.05 -1.04 0.98
C VAL A 102 7.38 -1.95 -0.20
N TYR A 103 6.34 -2.48 -0.84
CA TYR A 103 6.45 -3.40 -1.96
C TYR A 103 5.68 -2.85 -3.15
N ARG A 104 6.26 -2.99 -4.34
CA ARG A 104 5.62 -2.62 -5.61
C ARG A 104 5.23 -3.88 -6.37
N CYS A 105 4.02 -3.91 -6.89
CA CYS A 105 3.58 -4.94 -7.82
C CYS A 105 4.40 -4.82 -9.11
N VAL A 106 5.07 -5.89 -9.52
CA VAL A 106 5.83 -5.98 -10.78
C VAL A 106 5.17 -6.88 -11.82
N GLN A 107 4.15 -7.63 -11.40
CA GLN A 107 3.29 -8.42 -12.28
C GLN A 107 1.85 -8.32 -11.79
N SER A 108 0.95 -7.76 -12.62
CA SER A 108 -0.48 -7.71 -12.32
C SER A 108 -1.04 -9.11 -12.08
N GLY A 109 -1.92 -9.22 -11.09
CA GLY A 109 -2.52 -10.47 -10.66
C GLY A 109 -3.30 -10.29 -9.37
N TYR A 110 -3.74 -11.41 -8.79
CA TYR A 110 -4.37 -11.45 -7.49
C TYR A 110 -3.35 -11.82 -6.41
N SER A 111 -3.50 -11.22 -5.23
CA SER A 111 -2.84 -11.68 -4.01
C SER A 111 -3.42 -13.00 -3.53
N GLY A 112 -2.62 -13.79 -2.80
CA GLY A 112 -3.08 -15.04 -2.22
C GLY A 112 -4.16 -14.84 -1.16
N TYR A 113 -4.74 -15.95 -0.70
CA TYR A 113 -5.70 -15.92 0.40
C TYR A 113 -5.03 -15.55 1.74
N ARG A 114 -3.77 -15.96 1.94
CA ARG A 114 -2.99 -15.66 3.14
C ARG A 114 -1.87 -14.67 2.80
N GLU A 115 -1.73 -13.66 3.66
CA GLU A 115 -0.70 -12.63 3.51
C GLU A 115 0.70 -13.24 3.44
N PRO A 116 1.56 -12.86 2.46
CA PRO A 116 2.94 -13.32 2.37
C PRO A 116 3.76 -13.08 3.63
N VAL A 117 4.83 -13.87 3.80
CA VAL A 117 5.93 -13.47 4.67
C VAL A 117 6.79 -12.52 3.85
N PHE A 118 6.59 -11.23 4.07
CA PHE A 118 7.25 -10.18 3.30
C PHE A 118 8.77 -10.16 3.57
N PRO A 119 9.61 -10.46 2.55
CA PRO A 119 11.05 -10.45 2.69
C PRO A 119 11.61 -9.03 2.75
N ILE A 120 12.58 -8.80 3.62
CA ILE A 120 13.16 -7.46 3.89
C ILE A 120 14.49 -7.22 3.15
N SER A 121 14.92 -8.16 2.32
CA SER A 121 16.14 -8.01 1.50
C SER A 121 15.89 -7.00 0.38
N GLU A 122 16.85 -6.10 0.19
CA GLU A 122 16.71 -5.00 -0.78
C GLU A 122 16.45 -5.52 -2.20
N GLY A 123 15.41 -4.99 -2.85
CA GLY A 123 15.12 -5.26 -4.25
C GLY A 123 14.67 -6.69 -4.58
N ILE A 124 14.42 -7.53 -3.56
CA ILE A 124 13.98 -8.92 -3.74
C ILE A 124 12.61 -8.98 -4.42
N GLU A 125 12.44 -9.94 -5.31
CA GLU A 125 11.18 -10.23 -5.97
C GLU A 125 10.63 -11.58 -5.49
N PHE A 126 9.32 -11.65 -5.28
CA PHE A 126 8.66 -12.88 -4.83
C PHE A 126 7.21 -12.95 -5.30
N GLU A 127 6.67 -14.16 -5.30
CA GLU A 127 5.29 -14.46 -5.69
C GLU A 127 4.36 -14.52 -4.47
N ASP A 128 3.13 -14.04 -4.61
CA ASP A 128 2.12 -14.01 -3.54
C ASP A 128 1.40 -15.38 -3.41
N LEU A 129 2.14 -16.39 -2.94
CA LEU A 129 1.71 -17.79 -2.93
C LEU A 129 1.75 -18.46 -1.54
N ARG A 130 1.68 -17.68 -0.45
CA ARG A 130 1.87 -18.27 0.89
C ARG A 130 0.84 -19.36 1.18
N ALA A 131 1.36 -20.50 1.65
CA ALA A 131 0.58 -21.71 1.98
C ALA A 131 -0.16 -22.34 0.79
N THR A 132 0.36 -22.13 -0.42
CA THR A 132 -0.10 -22.83 -1.63
C THR A 132 0.70 -24.11 -1.81
N ASN A 133 0.02 -25.21 -2.13
CA ASN A 133 0.64 -26.50 -2.44
C ASN A 133 0.37 -26.90 -3.90
N GLY A 134 1.11 -27.89 -4.42
CA GLY A 134 0.71 -28.52 -5.68
C GLY A 134 -0.64 -29.24 -5.55
N TRP A 135 -1.41 -29.27 -6.65
CA TRP A 135 -2.60 -30.11 -6.72
C TRP A 135 -2.24 -31.59 -6.53
N ALA A 136 -3.13 -32.34 -5.89
CA ALA A 136 -2.99 -33.77 -5.61
C ALA A 136 -4.31 -34.50 -5.88
N ALA A 137 -4.21 -35.71 -6.44
CA ALA A 137 -5.35 -36.55 -6.76
C ALA A 137 -6.06 -37.09 -5.51
N SER A 138 -7.36 -37.35 -5.62
CA SER A 138 -8.22 -37.95 -4.58
C SER A 138 -8.03 -37.31 -3.19
N THR A 139 -7.81 -35.99 -3.17
CA THR A 139 -7.47 -35.22 -1.98
C THR A 139 -8.64 -34.32 -1.60
N TYR A 140 -9.00 -34.33 -0.31
CA TYR A 140 -10.05 -33.44 0.18
C TYR A 140 -9.50 -32.03 0.42
N TYR A 141 -10.00 -31.08 -0.35
CA TYR A 141 -9.68 -29.67 -0.24
C TYR A 141 -10.78 -28.91 0.49
N GLN A 142 -10.36 -28.03 1.40
CA GLN A 142 -11.24 -27.12 2.11
C GLN A 142 -11.46 -25.85 1.29
N LYS A 143 -12.53 -25.12 1.61
CA LYS A 143 -12.77 -23.80 1.04
C LYS A 143 -11.59 -22.87 1.39
N ASN A 144 -11.14 -22.11 0.41
CA ASN A 144 -9.98 -21.21 0.43
C ASN A 144 -8.60 -21.90 0.41
N ASP A 145 -8.55 -23.22 0.24
CA ASP A 145 -7.28 -23.86 -0.11
C ASP A 145 -6.82 -23.36 -1.49
N MET A 146 -5.53 -23.11 -1.62
CA MET A 146 -4.91 -22.71 -2.87
C MET A 146 -4.06 -23.84 -3.40
N VAL A 147 -4.17 -24.12 -4.70
CA VAL A 147 -3.33 -25.10 -5.39
C VAL A 147 -2.63 -24.52 -6.61
N LEU A 148 -1.47 -25.08 -6.92
CA LEU A 148 -0.74 -24.87 -8.17
C LEU A 148 -0.95 -26.07 -9.10
N PRO A 149 -1.02 -25.84 -10.41
CA PRO A 149 -1.04 -26.90 -11.40
C PRO A 149 0.30 -27.67 -11.40
N SER A 150 0.30 -28.92 -11.87
CA SER A 150 1.54 -29.70 -12.02
C SER A 150 2.50 -29.10 -13.05
N VAL A 151 1.96 -28.43 -14.07
CA VAL A 151 2.70 -27.63 -15.04
C VAL A 151 2.40 -26.17 -14.77
N ASP A 152 3.43 -25.42 -14.37
CA ASP A 152 3.29 -24.00 -14.08
C ASP A 152 2.71 -23.22 -15.27
N ASN A 153 1.69 -22.42 -14.99
CA ASN A 153 1.01 -21.56 -15.94
C ASN A 153 0.89 -20.11 -15.42
N GLY A 154 1.62 -19.76 -14.36
CA GLY A 154 1.61 -18.45 -13.74
C GLY A 154 0.33 -18.11 -12.96
N ARG A 155 -0.46 -19.12 -12.58
CA ARG A 155 -1.74 -18.98 -11.87
C ARG A 155 -1.80 -19.90 -10.65
N TYR A 156 -2.60 -19.49 -9.68
CA TYR A 156 -3.05 -20.35 -8.60
C TYR A 156 -4.57 -20.55 -8.72
N TYR A 157 -5.05 -21.61 -8.08
CA TYR A 157 -6.45 -22.01 -8.11
C TYR A 157 -6.99 -22.02 -6.69
N LEU A 158 -7.98 -21.17 -6.43
CA LEU A 158 -8.60 -21.03 -5.11
C LEU A 158 -9.83 -21.92 -5.02
N CYS A 159 -9.89 -22.80 -4.02
CA CYS A 159 -11.03 -23.65 -3.77
C CYS A 159 -12.22 -22.80 -3.29
N ILE A 160 -13.24 -22.62 -4.13
CA ILE A 160 -14.46 -21.88 -3.79
C ILE A 160 -15.56 -22.80 -3.23
N GLN A 161 -15.48 -24.09 -3.52
CA GLN A 161 -16.33 -25.13 -2.96
C GLN A 161 -15.47 -26.31 -2.49
N ALA A 162 -15.54 -26.59 -1.20
CA ALA A 162 -14.84 -27.73 -0.60
C ALA A 162 -15.30 -29.05 -1.20
N GLY A 163 -14.37 -29.98 -1.37
CA GLY A 163 -14.64 -31.27 -1.98
C GLY A 163 -13.39 -32.07 -2.21
N GLU A 164 -13.58 -33.32 -2.60
CA GLU A 164 -12.49 -34.20 -3.05
C GLU A 164 -12.17 -33.91 -4.52
N SER A 165 -10.88 -33.80 -4.84
CA SER A 165 -10.38 -33.73 -6.21
C SER A 165 -10.57 -35.05 -6.97
N GLY A 166 -10.48 -34.99 -8.29
CA GLY A 166 -10.50 -36.15 -9.16
C GLY A 166 -9.23 -37.01 -9.05
N ASP A 167 -9.26 -38.17 -9.72
CA ASP A 167 -8.11 -39.08 -9.80
C ASP A 167 -7.05 -38.61 -10.82
N GLN A 168 -7.41 -37.61 -11.65
CA GLN A 168 -6.54 -36.95 -12.62
C GLN A 168 -6.71 -35.44 -12.50
N GLU A 169 -5.62 -34.71 -12.76
CA GLU A 169 -5.63 -33.25 -12.70
C GLU A 169 -6.59 -32.68 -13.75
N PRO A 170 -7.46 -31.72 -13.38
CA PRO A 170 -8.40 -31.13 -14.32
C PRO A 170 -7.66 -30.25 -15.35
N VAL A 171 -8.31 -30.01 -16.50
CA VAL A 171 -7.86 -28.97 -17.43
C VAL A 171 -8.17 -27.61 -16.83
N TRP A 172 -7.13 -26.92 -16.39
CA TRP A 172 -7.29 -25.67 -15.68
C TRP A 172 -7.74 -24.51 -16.55
N ALA A 173 -8.73 -23.74 -16.08
CA ALA A 173 -9.07 -22.47 -16.69
C ALA A 173 -7.93 -21.45 -16.55
N VAL A 174 -7.67 -20.69 -17.63
CA VAL A 174 -6.59 -19.69 -17.71
C VAL A 174 -7.10 -18.24 -17.80
N THR A 175 -8.39 -18.04 -17.49
CA THR A 175 -9.02 -16.72 -17.41
C THR A 175 -9.38 -16.44 -15.96
N ASP A 176 -9.03 -15.25 -15.47
CA ASP A 176 -9.26 -14.85 -14.09
C ASP A 176 -10.75 -14.92 -13.72
N GLY A 177 -11.05 -15.45 -12.53
CA GLY A 177 -12.41 -15.63 -12.02
C GLY A 177 -13.21 -16.78 -12.65
N THR A 178 -12.67 -17.46 -13.67
CA THR A 178 -13.34 -18.63 -14.27
C THR A 178 -13.22 -19.84 -13.36
N THR A 179 -14.29 -20.64 -13.30
CA THR A 179 -14.36 -21.83 -12.47
C THR A 179 -13.90 -23.10 -13.19
N THR A 180 -13.23 -23.99 -12.47
CA THR A 180 -12.85 -25.34 -12.93
C THR A 180 -13.47 -26.36 -11.96
N TYR A 181 -14.24 -27.30 -12.49
CA TYR A 181 -14.81 -28.40 -11.72
C TYR A 181 -13.84 -29.56 -11.67
N ASP A 182 -13.60 -30.08 -10.47
CA ASP A 182 -12.65 -31.16 -10.21
C ASP A 182 -13.30 -32.17 -9.27
N LYS A 183 -14.09 -33.07 -9.84
CA LYS A 183 -15.02 -33.96 -9.12
C LYS A 183 -15.99 -33.15 -8.25
N ASN A 184 -15.75 -33.08 -6.94
CA ASN A 184 -16.60 -32.37 -5.99
C ASN A 184 -16.02 -31.01 -5.56
N ALA A 185 -14.72 -30.79 -5.79
CA ALA A 185 -14.06 -29.51 -5.56
C ALA A 185 -14.34 -28.56 -6.73
N VAL A 186 -14.47 -27.27 -6.43
CA VAL A 186 -14.61 -26.22 -7.46
C VAL A 186 -13.57 -25.15 -7.20
N TRP A 187 -12.83 -24.80 -8.25
CA TRP A 187 -11.70 -23.91 -8.21
C TRP A 187 -11.97 -22.62 -8.98
N ALA A 188 -11.55 -21.47 -8.47
CA ALA A 188 -11.48 -20.21 -9.22
C ALA A 188 -10.05 -19.93 -9.64
N SER A 189 -9.85 -19.58 -10.93
CA SER A 189 -8.54 -19.27 -11.50
C SER A 189 -8.11 -17.84 -11.21
N HIS A 190 -6.86 -17.65 -10.78
CA HIS A 190 -6.29 -16.34 -10.48
C HIS A 190 -4.82 -16.27 -10.91
N ARG A 191 -4.46 -15.24 -11.69
CA ARG A 191 -3.07 -14.93 -12.03
C ARG A 191 -2.33 -14.48 -10.77
N ILE A 192 -1.11 -14.96 -10.59
CA ILE A 192 -0.32 -14.65 -9.40
C ILE A 192 0.20 -13.21 -9.48
N ALA A 193 -0.02 -12.41 -8.43
CA ALA A 193 0.68 -11.14 -8.26
C ALA A 193 2.14 -11.37 -7.84
N LYS A 194 3.06 -10.61 -8.43
CA LYS A 194 4.48 -10.59 -8.00
C LYS A 194 4.83 -9.25 -7.40
N TRP A 195 5.59 -9.29 -6.31
CA TRP A 195 5.99 -8.15 -5.52
C TRP A 195 7.49 -7.96 -5.58
N LYS A 196 7.91 -6.70 -5.55
CA LYS A 196 9.31 -6.29 -5.40
C LYS A 196 9.45 -5.37 -4.21
N GLU A 197 10.41 -5.62 -3.34
CA GLU A 197 10.80 -4.68 -2.28
C GLU A 197 11.41 -3.42 -2.91
N ILE A 198 10.96 -2.23 -2.50
CA ILE A 198 11.40 -0.95 -3.09
C ILE A 198 11.91 0.07 -2.08
N GLY A 199 12.04 -0.29 -0.80
CA GLY A 199 12.61 0.56 0.25
C GLY A 199 11.69 0.74 1.45
N ALA A 200 11.92 1.83 2.19
CA ALA A 200 11.25 2.11 3.45
C ALA A 200 9.79 2.56 3.26
N ALA A 201 8.88 2.01 4.06
CA ALA A 201 7.50 2.46 4.16
C ALA A 201 7.38 3.66 5.11
N ALA A 202 6.59 4.67 4.73
CA ALA A 202 6.19 5.73 5.66
C ALA A 202 5.36 5.14 6.80
N TRP A 203 5.49 5.70 8.00
CA TRP A 203 4.78 5.18 9.17
C TRP A 203 4.11 6.27 9.98
N PHE A 204 2.83 6.48 9.68
CA PHE A 204 2.00 7.46 10.36
C PHE A 204 1.45 6.90 11.68
N ARG A 205 1.65 7.66 12.76
CA ARG A 205 1.06 7.40 14.07
C ARG A 205 0.00 8.44 14.40
N PRO A 206 -1.22 8.03 14.78
CA PRO A 206 -2.23 8.98 15.22
C PRO A 206 -1.81 9.65 16.53
N PHE A 207 -2.16 10.92 16.72
CA PHE A 207 -1.89 11.67 17.94
C PHE A 207 -3.04 12.61 18.31
N GLY A 208 -3.08 13.04 19.57
CA GLY A 208 -4.11 13.97 20.05
C GLY A 208 -5.51 13.34 20.01
N LYS A 209 -5.71 12.23 20.73
CA LYS A 209 -7.01 11.57 20.84
C LYS A 209 -8.04 12.55 21.40
N ILE A 210 -9.24 12.56 20.84
CA ILE A 210 -10.35 13.42 21.23
C ILE A 210 -11.36 12.55 21.97
N GLU A 211 -11.44 12.75 23.28
CA GLU A 211 -12.35 12.07 24.21
C GLU A 211 -13.16 13.10 25.01
#